data_AF-A0A5M4FEW0-F1
#
_entry.id   AF-A0A5M4FEW0-F1
#
_cell.length_a   1.000
_cell.length_b   1.000
_cell.length_c   1.000
_cell.angle_alpha   90.00
_cell.angle_beta   90.00
_cell.angle_gamma   90.00
#
_symmetry.space_group_name_H-M   'P 1'
#
loop_
_entity.id
_entity.type
_entity.pdbx_description
1 polymer ?
#
loop_
_entity_poly.entity_id
_entity_poly.type
_entity_poly.pdbx_seq_one_letter_code
_entity_poly.pdbx_strand_id
1 'polypeptide(L)'
;MAPTVYDVTTWPASVSPYSDIGQVINEIIADIHSVQTSPTTRPGAVIYIPPGHYTLETTVNIDVGFLTIKGSGHGFMSEAVRDGTDHSAWVETLPGSSHVQIANSDQVGFLVNRATDPGANGRLNSIVFQDFCIDGVSASKPYLPGNGKTGIKVQYDSDSLRVEGMGFVYLANALVVRNADAFNITNNFITECGNAIQLVNGAIVGKITNNYLITPWAGNSIFLENNDNCLISGNSLLWGARIQLKNAHRTLITGNKFVSNFSGMIVQEASCHEHLISGNHFRRIFGDGGPARNDDLYGMVQLNGNDNSVTANTFSFDVPTAEILPSGATPTVVLVKDGDRNFLATNKLVANVPVRHVLDGNSSATKVLWSATTSQLQDLTGGDMSFVATP
;
A
#
# COMPACT_ATOMS: atom_id res chain seq x y z
N MET A 1 20.69 30.24 -17.47
CA MET A 1 19.91 28.99 -17.41
C MET A 1 18.95 29.12 -16.25
N ALA A 2 17.70 28.66 -16.40
CA ALA A 2 16.79 28.59 -15.26
C ALA A 2 17.41 27.70 -14.17
N PRO A 3 17.37 28.09 -12.88
CA PRO A 3 17.74 27.18 -11.81
C PRO A 3 16.80 25.97 -11.85
N THR A 4 17.37 24.77 -11.84
CA THR A 4 16.61 23.50 -11.85
C THR A 4 16.92 22.64 -10.62
N VAL A 5 17.69 23.18 -9.68
CA VAL A 5 18.07 22.52 -8.43
C VAL A 5 17.93 23.54 -7.31
N TYR A 6 17.13 23.19 -6.32
CA TYR A 6 16.84 24.01 -5.16
C TYR A 6 17.14 23.20 -3.90
N ASP A 7 17.59 23.88 -2.84
CA ASP A 7 17.75 23.33 -1.50
C ASP A 7 16.92 24.17 -0.54
N VAL A 8 15.99 23.53 0.17
CA VAL A 8 15.02 24.22 1.04
C VAL A 8 15.69 25.03 2.16
N THR A 9 16.94 24.73 2.51
CA THR A 9 17.70 25.42 3.57
C THR A 9 18.49 26.63 3.09
N THR A 10 18.70 26.75 1.77
CA THR A 10 19.47 27.87 1.19
C THR A 10 18.65 28.76 0.26
N TRP A 11 17.48 28.31 -0.18
CA TRP A 11 16.56 29.13 -0.95
C TRP A 11 16.06 30.32 -0.11
N PRO A 12 16.10 31.56 -0.64
CA PRO A 12 15.68 32.76 0.09
C PRO A 12 14.15 32.89 0.13
N ALA A 13 13.49 31.92 0.77
CA ALA A 13 12.04 31.92 0.99
C ALA A 13 11.61 32.97 2.02
N SER A 14 10.30 33.26 2.04
CA SER A 14 9.70 34.20 2.99
C SER A 14 9.71 33.71 4.44
N VAL A 15 9.83 32.40 4.64
CA VAL A 15 9.86 31.73 5.95
C VAL A 15 10.99 30.71 6.03
N SER A 16 11.34 30.30 7.25
CA SER A 16 12.30 29.22 7.48
C SER A 16 11.69 27.86 7.10
N PRO A 17 12.44 26.94 6.45
CA PRO A 17 11.95 25.58 6.20
C PRO A 17 11.72 24.81 7.50
N TYR A 18 12.38 25.20 8.60
CA TYR A 18 12.18 24.57 9.92
C TYR A 18 10.84 24.95 10.56
N SER A 19 10.24 26.08 10.14
CA SER A 19 8.92 26.51 10.63
C SER A 19 7.79 26.14 9.66
N ASP A 20 8.02 26.24 8.35
CA ASP A 20 7.05 25.81 7.34
C ASP A 20 7.75 25.48 6.01
N ILE A 21 8.25 24.25 5.88
CA ILE A 21 8.82 23.75 4.63
C ILE A 21 7.81 23.73 3.49
N GLY A 22 6.51 23.64 3.81
CA GLY A 22 5.45 23.64 2.83
C GLY A 22 5.40 24.94 2.03
N GLN A 23 5.44 26.06 2.75
CA GLN A 23 5.51 27.39 2.14
C GLN A 23 6.79 27.57 1.33
N VAL A 24 7.95 27.13 1.84
CA VAL A 24 9.23 27.20 1.10
C VAL A 24 9.15 26.45 -0.23
N ILE A 25 8.61 25.23 -0.24
CA ILE A 25 8.49 24.43 -1.47
C ILE A 25 7.49 25.08 -2.44
N ASN A 26 6.36 25.62 -1.96
CA ASN A 26 5.40 26.31 -2.80
C ASN A 26 6.02 27.57 -3.47
N GLU A 27 6.88 28.31 -2.76
CA GLU A 27 7.61 29.45 -3.34
C GLU A 27 8.64 29.01 -4.39
N ILE A 28 9.31 27.88 -4.19
CA ILE A 28 10.19 27.28 -5.20
C ILE A 28 9.38 26.88 -6.45
N ILE A 29 8.20 26.28 -6.28
CA ILE A 29 7.32 25.92 -7.41
C ILE A 29 6.85 27.18 -8.15
N ALA A 30 6.55 28.27 -7.44
CA ALA A 30 6.23 29.55 -8.05
C ALA A 30 7.40 30.13 -8.87
N ASP A 31 8.64 30.03 -8.37
CA ASP A 31 9.84 30.41 -9.10
C ASP A 31 10.00 29.59 -10.39
N ILE A 32 9.83 28.26 -10.30
CA ILE A 32 9.85 27.34 -11.45
C ILE A 32 8.87 27.80 -12.53
N HIS A 33 7.63 28.13 -12.17
CA HIS A 33 6.63 28.63 -13.13
C HIS A 33 7.04 29.96 -13.75
N SER A 34 7.67 30.85 -12.97
CA SER A 34 8.10 32.17 -13.45
C SER A 34 9.21 32.09 -14.50
N VAL A 35 10.06 31.07 -14.42
CA VAL A 35 11.21 30.90 -15.34
C VAL A 35 10.97 29.87 -16.45
N GLN A 36 10.04 28.92 -16.26
CA GLN A 36 9.71 27.86 -17.22
C GLN A 36 8.37 28.13 -17.94
N THR A 37 8.32 29.21 -18.73
CA THR A 37 7.05 29.78 -19.19
C THR A 37 6.46 29.10 -20.44
N SER A 38 7.28 28.59 -21.36
CA SER A 38 6.84 27.95 -22.61
C SER A 38 6.74 26.42 -22.48
N PRO A 39 5.78 25.74 -23.16
CA PRO A 39 5.67 24.28 -23.16
C PRO A 39 6.95 23.53 -23.53
N THR A 40 7.80 24.11 -24.40
CA THR A 40 9.07 23.50 -24.83
C THR A 40 10.26 23.84 -23.94
N THR A 41 10.05 24.61 -22.87
CA THR A 41 11.09 25.04 -21.92
C THR A 41 10.67 24.76 -20.47
N ARG A 42 9.94 23.65 -20.25
CA ARG A 42 9.50 23.17 -18.93
C ARG A 42 10.18 21.84 -18.55
N PRO A 43 11.51 21.84 -18.31
CA PRO A 43 12.23 20.62 -17.92
C PRO A 43 11.86 20.12 -16.50
N GLY A 44 11.12 20.89 -15.69
CA GLY A 44 10.92 20.60 -14.28
C GLY A 44 12.13 21.00 -13.44
N ALA A 45 12.24 20.45 -12.24
CA ALA A 45 13.31 20.78 -11.29
C ALA A 45 13.50 19.70 -10.23
N VAL A 46 14.56 19.84 -9.44
CA VAL A 46 14.82 19.06 -8.23
C VAL A 46 14.75 19.98 -7.01
N ILE A 47 13.99 19.58 -6.01
CA ILE A 47 13.94 20.21 -4.69
C ILE A 47 14.54 19.25 -3.68
N TYR A 48 15.67 19.64 -3.09
CA TYR A 48 16.39 18.85 -2.10
C TYR A 48 16.02 19.28 -0.68
N ILE A 49 15.73 18.29 0.16
CA ILE A 49 15.45 18.41 1.59
C ILE A 49 16.64 17.76 2.33
N PRO A 50 17.60 18.53 2.85
CA PRO A 50 18.68 17.99 3.68
C PRO A 50 18.15 17.23 4.92
N PRO A 51 18.97 16.44 5.62
CA PRO A 51 18.59 15.91 6.92
C PRO A 51 18.30 17.03 7.92
N GLY A 52 17.16 16.93 8.62
CA GLY A 52 16.65 17.92 9.54
C GLY A 52 15.19 17.65 9.91
N HIS A 53 14.67 18.38 10.90
CA HIS A 53 13.25 18.33 11.31
C HIS A 53 12.54 19.55 10.75
N TYR A 54 11.56 19.32 9.88
CA TYR A 54 10.87 20.36 9.14
C TYR A 54 9.38 20.29 9.41
N THR A 55 8.84 21.31 10.06
CA THR A 55 7.39 21.46 10.17
C THR A 55 6.79 21.86 8.83
N LEU A 56 5.69 21.22 8.44
CA LEU A 56 4.87 21.58 7.28
C LEU A 56 3.52 22.11 7.80
N GLU A 57 3.39 23.44 7.79
CA GLU A 57 2.16 24.17 8.19
C GLU A 57 1.28 24.50 6.97
N THR A 58 1.88 24.52 5.78
CA THR A 58 1.18 24.77 4.51
C THR A 58 1.23 23.52 3.61
N THR A 59 0.09 23.10 3.05
CA THR A 59 0.06 22.01 2.05
C THR A 59 0.94 22.36 0.85
N VAL A 60 1.81 21.44 0.43
CA VAL A 60 2.60 21.61 -0.81
C VAL A 60 1.73 21.30 -2.01
N ASN A 61 1.55 22.25 -2.93
CA ASN A 61 0.75 22.08 -4.15
C ASN A 61 1.65 21.90 -5.38
N ILE A 62 1.61 20.72 -5.98
CA ILE A 62 2.43 20.33 -7.13
C ILE A 62 1.55 20.23 -8.37
N ASP A 63 1.72 21.18 -9.28
CA ASP A 63 0.99 21.29 -10.54
C ASP A 63 1.91 21.29 -11.77
N VAL A 64 3.19 20.98 -11.57
CA VAL A 64 4.24 20.91 -12.60
C VAL A 64 4.77 19.48 -12.75
N GLY A 65 4.94 19.02 -14.00
CA GLY A 65 5.53 17.72 -14.31
C GLY A 65 7.05 17.73 -14.16
N PHE A 66 7.67 16.55 -14.18
CA PHE A 66 9.13 16.38 -14.08
C PHE A 66 9.75 16.97 -12.79
N LEU A 67 8.94 17.20 -11.75
CA LEU A 67 9.41 17.65 -10.45
C LEU A 67 9.90 16.47 -9.63
N THR A 68 11.12 16.55 -9.14
CA THR A 68 11.66 15.62 -8.15
C THR A 68 11.77 16.33 -6.81
N ILE A 69 11.10 15.81 -5.78
CA ILE A 69 11.33 16.21 -4.39
C ILE A 69 12.09 15.08 -3.72
N LYS A 70 13.29 15.38 -3.22
CA LYS A 70 14.15 14.34 -2.66
C LYS A 70 14.84 14.72 -1.37
N GLY A 71 15.14 13.73 -0.54
CA GLY A 71 15.96 13.87 0.65
C GLY A 71 17.22 13.01 0.63
N SER A 72 17.66 12.63 1.84
CA SER A 72 18.86 11.83 2.12
C SER A 72 18.61 10.68 3.10
N GLY A 73 17.36 10.24 3.28
CA GLY A 73 17.03 9.05 4.04
C GLY A 73 15.56 8.97 4.45
N HIS A 74 15.04 7.73 4.52
CA HIS A 74 13.65 7.44 4.90
C HIS A 74 13.36 7.67 6.40
N GLY A 75 14.38 7.72 7.26
CA GLY A 75 14.24 8.29 8.61
C GLY A 75 13.30 7.60 9.59
N PHE A 76 12.88 6.35 9.34
CA PHE A 76 11.86 5.70 10.17
C PHE A 76 12.34 5.45 11.62
N MET A 77 11.47 5.74 12.57
CA MET A 77 11.53 5.31 13.97
C MET A 77 10.14 4.86 14.39
N SER A 78 10.02 3.79 15.18
CA SER A 78 8.71 3.30 15.66
C SER A 78 8.13 4.22 16.73
N GLU A 79 7.16 5.03 16.34
CA GLU A 79 6.43 5.91 17.25
C GLU A 79 5.37 5.15 18.05
N ALA A 80 4.80 4.09 17.48
CA ALA A 80 3.87 3.21 18.20
C ALA A 80 4.53 2.56 19.42
N VAL A 81 5.82 2.22 19.35
CA VAL A 81 6.59 1.70 20.50
C VAL A 81 6.95 2.83 21.46
N ARG A 82 7.43 3.98 20.95
CA ARG A 82 7.74 5.16 21.79
C ARG A 82 6.54 5.54 22.64
N ASP A 83 5.35 5.65 22.03
CA ASP A 83 4.13 6.07 22.69
C ASP A 83 3.55 4.99 23.63
N GLY A 84 3.95 3.74 23.46
CA GLY A 84 3.52 2.60 24.27
C GLY A 84 4.45 2.23 25.42
N THR A 85 5.60 2.91 25.57
CA THR A 85 6.64 2.56 26.55
C THR A 85 7.20 3.80 27.26
N ASP A 86 7.85 3.60 28.41
CA ASP A 86 8.63 4.67 29.04
C ASP A 86 9.90 4.93 28.23
N HIS A 87 9.93 6.08 27.55
CA HIS A 87 11.03 6.52 26.69
C HIS A 87 11.84 7.67 27.29
N SER A 88 11.71 7.93 28.61
CA SER A 88 12.43 9.03 29.29
C SER A 88 13.96 8.91 29.22
N ALA A 89 14.49 7.69 29.07
CA ALA A 89 15.92 7.41 28.94
C ALA A 89 16.39 7.25 27.48
N TRP A 90 15.52 7.45 26.49
CA TRP A 90 15.89 7.29 25.08
C TRP A 90 16.75 8.47 24.61
N VAL A 91 17.69 8.19 23.69
CA VAL A 91 18.54 9.23 23.07
C VAL A 91 17.77 9.92 21.95
N GLU A 92 17.14 9.15 21.06
CA GLU A 92 16.28 9.65 20.00
C GLU A 92 14.80 9.36 20.28
N THR A 93 13.94 10.36 20.10
CA THR A 93 12.50 10.27 20.35
C THR A 93 11.64 10.63 19.14
N LEU A 94 12.27 10.91 17.99
CA LEU A 94 11.59 11.28 16.75
C LEU A 94 12.18 10.53 15.55
N PRO A 95 11.38 10.31 14.49
CA PRO A 95 11.90 10.01 13.16
C PRO A 95 12.99 11.02 12.73
N GLY A 96 13.89 10.60 11.85
CA GLY A 96 15.10 11.37 11.48
C GLY A 96 15.31 11.51 9.97
N SER A 97 16.57 11.67 9.55
CA SER A 97 16.94 11.97 8.15
C SER A 97 16.25 13.25 7.65
N SER A 98 15.74 13.27 6.42
CA SER A 98 14.98 14.40 5.87
C SER A 98 13.54 14.32 6.36
N HIS A 99 13.29 14.78 7.58
CA HIS A 99 12.05 14.54 8.32
C HIS A 99 11.05 15.68 8.17
N VAL A 100 9.97 15.45 7.43
CA VAL A 100 8.86 16.38 7.23
C VAL A 100 7.67 16.02 8.13
N GLN A 101 7.28 16.94 9.00
CA GLN A 101 6.23 16.78 10.00
C GLN A 101 4.96 17.50 9.56
N ILE A 102 3.87 16.76 9.30
CA ILE A 102 2.60 17.35 8.85
C ILE A 102 1.88 17.99 10.04
N ALA A 103 1.91 19.32 10.14
CA ALA A 103 1.27 20.11 11.18
C ALA A 103 0.05 20.92 10.68
N ASN A 104 -0.11 21.03 9.36
CA ASN A 104 -1.15 21.83 8.73
C ASN A 104 -2.60 21.43 9.06
N SER A 105 -3.50 22.41 8.98
CA SER A 105 -4.94 22.22 9.21
C SER A 105 -5.64 21.37 8.14
N ASP A 106 -5.13 21.38 6.91
CA ASP A 106 -5.71 20.64 5.78
C ASP A 106 -5.43 19.14 5.85
N GLN A 107 -4.51 18.72 6.74
CA GLN A 107 -4.14 17.33 6.96
C GLN A 107 -3.58 16.64 5.71
N VAL A 108 -2.97 17.38 4.78
CA VAL A 108 -2.32 16.84 3.57
C VAL A 108 -0.92 17.43 3.46
N GLY A 109 0.11 16.58 3.38
CA GLY A 109 1.49 17.04 3.22
C GLY A 109 1.74 17.55 1.80
N PHE A 110 1.69 16.63 0.83
CA PHE A 110 1.95 16.91 -0.57
C PHE A 110 0.74 16.59 -1.44
N LEU A 111 0.20 17.61 -2.09
CA LEU A 111 -0.93 17.52 -3.01
C LEU A 111 -0.45 17.68 -4.46
N VAL A 112 -0.49 16.61 -5.24
CA VAL A 112 -0.30 16.68 -6.69
C VAL A 112 -1.66 16.92 -7.34
N ASN A 113 -1.88 18.16 -7.79
CA ASN A 113 -3.14 18.58 -8.36
C ASN A 113 -2.95 19.73 -9.35
N ARG A 114 -3.78 19.77 -10.41
CA ARG A 114 -3.86 20.89 -11.35
C ARG A 114 -5.34 21.21 -11.58
N ALA A 115 -5.69 22.50 -11.60
CA ALA A 115 -7.08 22.95 -11.69
C ALA A 115 -7.78 22.63 -13.03
N THR A 116 -7.01 22.36 -14.08
CA THR A 116 -7.49 22.21 -15.46
C THR A 116 -7.85 20.77 -15.82
N ASP A 117 -8.74 20.50 -16.77
CA ASP A 117 -9.05 19.12 -17.17
C ASP A 117 -7.84 18.37 -17.79
N PRO A 118 -7.51 17.13 -17.34
CA PRO A 118 -6.38 16.36 -17.87
C PRO A 118 -6.54 15.93 -19.32
N GLY A 119 -7.77 15.69 -19.80
CA GLY A 119 -8.03 15.35 -21.20
C GLY A 119 -7.65 16.50 -22.16
N ALA A 120 -7.84 17.74 -21.72
CA ALA A 120 -7.47 18.93 -22.48
C ALA A 120 -6.02 19.42 -22.24
N ASN A 121 -5.42 19.15 -21.08
CA ASN A 121 -4.14 19.75 -20.66
C ASN A 121 -3.00 18.75 -20.50
N GLY A 122 -3.26 17.48 -20.81
CA GLY A 122 -2.36 16.37 -20.56
C GLY A 122 -2.26 16.03 -19.06
N ARG A 123 -1.83 14.80 -18.79
CA ARG A 123 -1.56 14.30 -17.44
C ARG A 123 -0.34 14.97 -16.83
N LEU A 124 -0.18 14.87 -15.50
CA LEU A 124 1.08 15.20 -14.84
C LEU A 124 2.06 14.04 -14.99
N ASN A 125 3.21 14.31 -15.61
CA ASN A 125 4.18 13.29 -16.00
C ASN A 125 5.39 13.28 -15.06
N SER A 126 5.89 12.09 -14.72
CA SER A 126 7.22 11.87 -14.14
C SER A 126 7.54 12.72 -12.91
N ILE A 127 6.55 12.90 -12.02
CA ILE A 127 6.80 13.44 -10.68
C ILE A 127 7.48 12.35 -9.85
N VAL A 128 8.48 12.72 -9.07
CA VAL A 128 9.29 11.81 -8.25
C VAL A 128 9.33 12.29 -6.81
N PHE A 129 8.98 11.41 -5.87
CA PHE A 129 9.24 11.58 -4.44
C PHE A 129 10.29 10.55 -4.03
N GLN A 130 11.39 11.00 -3.43
CA GLN A 130 12.53 10.12 -3.20
C GLN A 130 13.28 10.36 -1.88
N ASP A 131 13.54 9.29 -1.12
CA ASP A 131 14.51 9.27 -0.01
C ASP A 131 14.27 10.33 1.09
N PHE A 132 13.02 10.59 1.48
CA PHE A 132 12.72 11.43 2.65
C PHE A 132 11.61 10.83 3.51
N CYS A 133 11.45 11.37 4.73
CA CYS A 133 10.49 10.91 5.72
C CYS A 133 9.29 11.85 5.80
N ILE A 134 8.08 11.30 5.82
CA ILE A 134 6.84 12.03 6.09
C ILE A 134 6.19 11.44 7.35
N ASP A 135 6.10 12.27 8.37
CA ASP A 135 5.54 11.95 9.68
C ASP A 135 4.22 12.69 9.89
N GLY A 136 3.21 11.95 10.33
CA GLY A 136 1.91 12.48 10.70
C GLY A 136 1.87 13.23 12.04
N VAL A 137 2.84 13.13 12.95
CA VAL A 137 2.90 13.79 14.27
C VAL A 137 1.53 13.93 14.94
N SER A 138 1.10 12.90 15.65
CA SER A 138 -0.25 12.83 16.24
C SER A 138 -0.22 12.26 17.65
N ALA A 139 -1.03 12.83 18.55
CA ALA A 139 -1.24 12.29 19.89
C ALA A 139 -2.07 10.98 19.87
N SER A 140 -2.78 10.70 18.77
CA SER A 140 -3.57 9.49 18.59
C SER A 140 -3.01 8.60 17.47
N LYS A 141 -3.06 7.28 17.69
CA LYS A 141 -2.69 6.27 16.69
C LYS A 141 -3.56 6.41 15.43
N PRO A 142 -2.98 6.31 14.23
CA PRO A 142 -3.67 6.67 12.98
C PRO A 142 -4.57 5.55 12.39
N TYR A 143 -4.99 4.56 13.20
CA TYR A 143 -5.58 3.32 12.69
C TYR A 143 -7.06 3.45 12.32
N LEU A 144 -7.96 3.77 13.26
CA LEU A 144 -9.35 4.18 13.01
C LEU A 144 -9.91 4.91 14.26
N PRO A 145 -10.64 6.03 14.12
CA PRO A 145 -10.91 6.79 12.88
C PRO A 145 -9.63 7.44 12.30
N GLY A 146 -8.50 7.30 12.98
CA GLY A 146 -7.20 7.84 12.58
C GLY A 146 -7.06 9.33 12.84
N ASN A 147 -5.97 9.92 12.39
CA ASN A 147 -5.69 11.36 12.53
C ASN A 147 -6.08 12.19 11.29
N GLY A 148 -6.69 11.57 10.28
CA GLY A 148 -7.07 12.21 9.01
C GLY A 148 -5.91 12.57 8.07
N LYS A 149 -4.65 12.53 8.55
CA LYS A 149 -3.49 13.02 7.82
C LYS A 149 -3.10 12.13 6.66
N THR A 150 -2.82 12.76 5.52
CA THR A 150 -2.36 12.13 4.29
C THR A 150 -0.97 12.63 3.93
N GLY A 151 -0.02 11.70 3.72
CA GLY A 151 1.35 12.04 3.34
C GLY A 151 1.42 12.64 1.95
N ILE A 152 1.16 11.81 0.94
CA ILE A 152 1.11 12.22 -0.47
C ILE A 152 -0.27 11.90 -1.02
N LYS A 153 -0.89 12.90 -1.66
CA LYS A 153 -2.18 12.80 -2.32
C LYS A 153 -2.07 13.25 -3.76
N VAL A 154 -2.24 12.34 -4.71
CA VAL A 154 -2.28 12.65 -6.15
C VAL A 154 -3.73 12.66 -6.60
N GLN A 155 -4.28 13.84 -6.83
CA GLN A 155 -5.66 14.03 -7.25
C GLN A 155 -5.80 14.29 -8.75
N TYR A 156 -4.71 14.58 -9.44
CA TYR A 156 -4.67 14.71 -10.88
C TYR A 156 -4.30 13.41 -11.58
N ASP A 157 -4.78 13.22 -12.81
CA ASP A 157 -4.37 12.06 -13.62
C ASP A 157 -2.86 12.14 -13.87
N SER A 158 -2.16 11.04 -13.61
CA SER A 158 -0.70 11.00 -13.61
C SER A 158 -0.16 9.89 -14.50
N ASP A 159 1.04 10.11 -15.01
CA ASP A 159 1.78 9.16 -15.84
C ASP A 159 3.23 9.08 -15.38
N SER A 160 3.75 7.87 -15.21
CA SER A 160 5.13 7.61 -14.78
C SER A 160 5.49 8.24 -13.41
N LEU A 161 4.51 8.34 -12.50
CA LEU A 161 4.75 8.74 -11.10
C LEU A 161 5.74 7.77 -10.43
N ARG A 162 6.70 8.29 -9.67
CA ARG A 162 7.62 7.48 -8.86
C ARG A 162 7.61 7.87 -7.40
N VAL A 163 7.53 6.88 -6.53
CA VAL A 163 7.65 7.03 -5.07
C VAL A 163 8.66 5.98 -4.60
N GLU A 164 9.86 6.44 -4.24
CA GLU A 164 11.03 5.58 -4.09
C GLU A 164 11.81 5.86 -2.80
N GLY A 165 12.19 4.82 -2.05
CA GLY A 165 13.07 4.99 -0.88
C GLY A 165 12.47 5.84 0.25
N MET A 166 11.16 6.07 0.25
CA MET A 166 10.48 6.94 1.20
C MET A 166 10.27 6.28 2.56
N GLY A 167 10.18 7.10 3.60
CA GLY A 167 9.65 6.70 4.90
C GLY A 167 8.32 7.37 5.16
N PHE A 168 7.32 6.59 5.57
CA PHE A 168 6.01 7.11 5.98
C PHE A 168 5.67 6.53 7.34
N VAL A 169 5.32 7.41 8.28
CA VAL A 169 5.03 7.02 9.67
C VAL A 169 3.87 7.84 10.23
N TYR A 170 3.05 7.20 11.05
CA TYR A 170 1.99 7.84 11.82
C TYR A 170 0.91 8.61 11.01
N LEU A 171 0.64 8.21 9.77
CA LEU A 171 -0.38 8.84 8.89
C LEU A 171 -1.66 8.01 8.81
N ALA A 172 -2.83 8.63 8.73
CA ALA A 172 -4.06 7.90 8.37
C ALA A 172 -3.95 7.30 6.96
N ASN A 173 -3.33 8.02 6.03
CA ASN A 173 -3.06 7.56 4.68
C ASN A 173 -1.63 7.94 4.27
N ALA A 174 -0.76 6.98 3.99
CA ALA A 174 0.59 7.30 3.53
C ALA A 174 0.60 7.86 2.10
N LEU A 175 0.04 7.08 1.16
CA LEU A 175 0.01 7.42 -0.27
C LEU A 175 -1.37 7.13 -0.87
N VAL A 176 -1.99 8.16 -1.46
CA VAL A 176 -3.25 8.05 -2.21
C VAL A 176 -3.04 8.58 -3.62
N VAL A 177 -3.28 7.75 -4.64
CA VAL A 177 -3.11 8.13 -6.04
C VAL A 177 -4.38 7.81 -6.82
N ARG A 178 -4.96 8.85 -7.44
CA ARG A 178 -6.10 8.72 -8.35
C ARG A 178 -5.60 8.63 -9.79
N ASN A 179 -6.22 7.78 -10.61
CA ASN A 179 -6.00 7.75 -12.07
C ASN A 179 -4.51 7.64 -12.46
N ALA A 180 -3.83 6.61 -11.94
CA ALA A 180 -2.40 6.42 -12.14
C ALA A 180 -2.10 5.57 -13.38
N ASP A 181 -1.26 6.05 -14.29
CA ASP A 181 -0.69 5.28 -15.41
C ASP A 181 0.82 5.09 -15.21
N ALA A 182 1.32 3.90 -15.55
CA ALA A 182 2.74 3.56 -15.55
C ALA A 182 3.51 3.90 -14.26
N PHE A 183 2.84 3.83 -13.10
CA PHE A 183 3.41 4.22 -11.81
C PHE A 183 4.47 3.22 -11.30
N ASN A 184 5.43 3.71 -10.53
CA ASN A 184 6.45 2.91 -9.84
C ASN A 184 6.52 3.27 -8.35
N ILE A 185 6.09 2.36 -7.48
CA ILE A 185 6.16 2.54 -6.02
C ILE A 185 7.09 1.47 -5.47
N THR A 186 8.33 1.84 -5.14
CA THR A 186 9.36 0.86 -4.82
C THR A 186 10.30 1.22 -3.67
N ASN A 187 10.79 0.21 -2.96
CA ASN A 187 11.80 0.36 -1.89
C ASN A 187 11.37 1.31 -0.75
N ASN A 188 10.07 1.48 -0.51
CA ASN A 188 9.57 2.35 0.55
C ASN A 188 9.43 1.59 1.87
N PHE A 189 9.52 2.32 2.97
CA PHE A 189 9.20 1.85 4.32
C PHE A 189 7.94 2.57 4.81
N ILE A 190 6.78 1.92 4.69
CA ILE A 190 5.47 2.48 5.03
C ILE A 190 4.91 1.72 6.23
N THR A 191 4.84 2.37 7.37
CA THR A 191 4.60 1.69 8.64
C THR A 191 3.82 2.55 9.61
N GLU A 192 3.09 1.92 10.52
CA GLU A 192 2.28 2.62 11.54
C GLU A 192 1.32 3.64 10.91
N CYS A 193 0.92 3.40 9.68
CA CYS A 193 -0.06 4.19 8.96
C CYS A 193 -1.37 3.43 8.91
N GLY A 194 -2.51 4.12 8.99
CA GLY A 194 -3.83 3.50 8.83
C GLY A 194 -3.90 2.72 7.52
N ASN A 195 -3.66 3.41 6.41
CA ASN A 195 -3.53 2.84 5.08
C ASN A 195 -2.16 3.18 4.48
N ALA A 196 -1.53 2.20 3.83
CA ALA A 196 -0.24 2.42 3.17
C ALA A 196 -0.42 2.94 1.73
N ILE A 197 -0.67 2.07 0.75
CA ILE A 197 -0.79 2.46 -0.66
C ILE A 197 -2.23 2.33 -1.12
N GLN A 198 -2.82 3.40 -1.65
CA GLN A 198 -4.18 3.40 -2.19
C GLN A 198 -4.19 3.93 -3.62
N LEU A 199 -4.54 3.08 -4.57
CA LEU A 199 -4.77 3.42 -5.97
C LEU A 199 -6.28 3.40 -6.22
N VAL A 200 -6.85 4.59 -6.41
CA VAL A 200 -8.31 4.81 -6.38
C VAL A 200 -8.85 5.29 -7.72
N ASN A 201 -10.14 5.07 -7.96
CA ASN A 201 -10.88 5.41 -9.18
C ASN A 201 -10.44 4.67 -10.45
N GLY A 202 -9.14 4.54 -10.70
CA GLY A 202 -8.58 3.79 -11.83
C GLY A 202 -7.06 3.86 -11.83
N ALA A 203 -6.42 2.79 -12.28
CA ALA A 203 -4.98 2.78 -12.50
C ALA A 203 -4.60 1.71 -13.53
N ILE A 204 -3.54 1.90 -14.31
CA ILE A 204 -3.11 0.90 -15.32
C ILE A 204 -1.58 0.75 -15.37
N VAL A 205 -1.11 -0.47 -15.65
CA VAL A 205 0.28 -0.80 -16.05
C VAL A 205 1.36 -0.29 -15.07
N GLY A 206 1.11 -0.34 -13.76
CA GLY A 206 2.08 0.08 -12.75
C GLY A 206 2.68 -1.07 -11.95
N LYS A 207 3.65 -0.72 -11.09
CA LYS A 207 4.30 -1.69 -10.20
C LYS A 207 4.44 -1.18 -8.77
N ILE A 208 4.24 -2.10 -7.82
CA ILE A 208 4.43 -1.93 -6.39
C ILE A 208 5.43 -2.99 -5.94
N THR A 209 6.69 -2.60 -5.72
CA THR A 209 7.78 -3.57 -5.54
C THR A 209 8.70 -3.29 -4.37
N ASN A 210 9.20 -4.34 -3.71
CA ASN A 210 10.26 -4.23 -2.70
C ASN A 210 9.94 -3.28 -1.52
N ASN A 211 8.67 -3.10 -1.16
CA ASN A 211 8.27 -2.23 -0.05
C ASN A 211 8.15 -3.02 1.26
N TYR A 212 8.44 -2.36 2.39
CA TYR A 212 7.95 -2.77 3.70
C TYR A 212 6.62 -2.07 3.97
N LEU A 213 5.55 -2.85 4.10
CA LEU A 213 4.19 -2.35 4.34
C LEU A 213 3.67 -2.93 5.65
N ILE A 214 3.66 -2.11 6.69
CA ILE A 214 3.35 -2.52 8.06
C ILE A 214 2.11 -1.75 8.51
N THR A 215 0.94 -2.34 8.26
CA THR A 215 -0.36 -1.71 8.49
C THR A 215 -1.09 -2.34 9.67
N PRO A 216 -1.99 -1.60 10.35
CA PRO A 216 -2.84 -2.14 11.42
C PRO A 216 -3.95 -3.03 10.86
N TRP A 217 -4.70 -3.65 11.77
CA TRP A 217 -5.89 -4.47 11.49
C TRP A 217 -6.96 -3.81 10.63
N ALA A 218 -7.07 -2.48 10.71
CA ALA A 218 -8.23 -1.76 10.21
C ALA A 218 -8.08 -1.21 8.78
N GLY A 219 -6.85 -1.10 8.27
CA GLY A 219 -6.60 -0.52 6.96
C GLY A 219 -6.02 -1.52 5.96
N ASN A 220 -5.51 -0.99 4.86
CA ASN A 220 -4.95 -1.78 3.77
C ASN A 220 -3.45 -1.49 3.58
N SER A 221 -2.66 -2.55 3.40
CA SER A 221 -1.28 -2.41 2.93
C SER A 221 -1.27 -1.93 1.48
N ILE A 222 -2.12 -2.52 0.64
CA ILE A 222 -2.37 -2.08 -0.73
C ILE A 222 -3.87 -2.12 -1.00
N PHE A 223 -4.41 -1.02 -1.51
CA PHE A 223 -5.75 -0.96 -2.07
C PHE A 223 -5.67 -0.61 -3.55
N LEU A 224 -6.42 -1.34 -4.38
CA LEU A 224 -6.45 -1.22 -5.83
C LEU A 224 -7.90 -1.23 -6.31
N GLU A 225 -8.33 -0.14 -6.92
CA GLU A 225 -9.65 0.01 -7.53
C GLU A 225 -9.55 0.25 -9.03
N ASN A 226 -10.40 -0.44 -9.82
CA ASN A 226 -10.51 -0.28 -11.27
C ASN A 226 -9.14 -0.36 -11.97
N ASN A 227 -8.32 -1.33 -11.55
CA ASN A 227 -6.95 -1.46 -12.01
C ASN A 227 -6.78 -2.55 -13.07
N ASP A 228 -5.84 -2.34 -14.00
CA ASP A 228 -5.45 -3.35 -14.97
C ASP A 228 -3.93 -3.49 -15.07
N ASN A 229 -3.42 -4.73 -15.17
CA ASN A 229 -2.01 -5.07 -15.38
C ASN A 229 -1.03 -4.52 -14.33
N CYS A 230 -1.39 -4.52 -13.03
CA CYS A 230 -0.45 -4.14 -11.97
C CYS A 230 0.47 -5.31 -11.56
N LEU A 231 1.76 -5.03 -11.36
CA LEU A 231 2.72 -5.95 -10.75
C LEU A 231 2.92 -5.61 -9.27
N ILE A 232 2.63 -6.57 -8.38
CA ILE A 232 2.90 -6.50 -6.94
C ILE A 232 3.90 -7.60 -6.59
N SER A 233 5.17 -7.24 -6.37
CA SER A 233 6.21 -8.24 -6.13
C SER A 233 7.32 -7.84 -5.17
N GLY A 234 7.89 -8.83 -4.46
CA GLY A 234 9.01 -8.61 -3.55
C GLY A 234 8.68 -7.80 -2.30
N ASN A 235 7.39 -7.56 -2.00
CA ASN A 235 7.00 -6.77 -0.83
C ASN A 235 6.97 -7.62 0.45
N SER A 236 7.29 -6.99 1.58
CA SER A 236 7.07 -7.53 2.92
C SER A 236 5.88 -6.83 3.58
N LEU A 237 4.75 -7.52 3.66
CA LEU A 237 3.52 -7.05 4.29
C LEU A 237 3.40 -7.69 5.67
N LEU A 238 3.27 -6.89 6.73
CA LEU A 238 3.36 -7.37 8.12
C LEU A 238 2.19 -6.88 9.00
N TRP A 239 1.86 -7.69 10.02
CA TRP A 239 0.84 -7.51 11.06
C TRP A 239 -0.61 -7.42 10.55
N GLY A 240 -0.96 -6.36 9.82
CA GLY A 240 -2.23 -6.19 9.13
C GLY A 240 -2.11 -6.41 7.62
N ALA A 241 -1.25 -7.35 7.19
CA ALA A 241 -0.95 -7.58 5.78
C ALA A 241 -2.22 -7.80 4.95
N ARG A 242 -2.53 -6.86 4.07
CA ARG A 242 -3.75 -6.90 3.26
C ARG A 242 -3.58 -6.20 1.91
N ILE A 243 -3.86 -6.94 0.85
CA ILE A 243 -4.10 -6.44 -0.49
C ILE A 243 -5.59 -6.54 -0.76
N GLN A 244 -6.27 -5.40 -0.91
CA GLN A 244 -7.69 -5.33 -1.23
C GLN A 244 -7.88 -4.83 -2.66
N LEU A 245 -8.61 -5.61 -3.44
CA LEU A 245 -8.82 -5.44 -4.87
C LEU A 245 -10.31 -5.22 -5.13
N LYS A 246 -10.64 -4.20 -5.90
CA LYS A 246 -12.02 -3.89 -6.29
C LYS A 246 -12.07 -3.62 -7.78
N ASN A 247 -12.69 -4.52 -8.54
CA ASN A 247 -12.75 -4.42 -10.00
C ASN A 247 -11.33 -4.30 -10.61
N ALA A 248 -10.41 -5.14 -10.13
CA ALA A 248 -9.04 -5.19 -10.63
C ALA A 248 -8.87 -6.44 -11.52
N HIS A 249 -8.08 -6.32 -12.58
CA HIS A 249 -7.86 -7.40 -13.54
C HIS A 249 -6.39 -7.58 -13.89
N ARG A 250 -6.00 -8.81 -14.23
CA ARG A 250 -4.67 -9.14 -14.77
C ARG A 250 -3.50 -8.67 -13.87
N THR A 251 -3.75 -8.58 -12.56
CA THR A 251 -2.76 -8.27 -11.54
C THR A 251 -1.86 -9.47 -11.26
N LEU A 252 -0.55 -9.25 -11.24
CA LEU A 252 0.45 -10.24 -10.86
C LEU A 252 0.86 -9.98 -9.40
N ILE A 253 0.50 -10.88 -8.49
CA ILE A 253 0.88 -10.83 -7.07
C ILE A 253 1.86 -11.96 -6.81
N THR A 254 3.16 -11.66 -6.89
CA THR A 254 4.19 -12.72 -6.88
C THR A 254 5.39 -12.44 -6.00
N GLY A 255 5.94 -13.47 -5.36
CA GLY A 255 7.17 -13.32 -4.58
C GLY A 255 7.06 -12.39 -3.37
N ASN A 256 5.87 -12.23 -2.78
CA ASN A 256 5.66 -11.40 -1.60
C ASN A 256 5.66 -12.24 -0.31
N LYS A 257 6.02 -11.60 0.81
CA LYS A 257 5.90 -12.15 2.16
C LYS A 257 4.72 -11.49 2.86
N PHE A 258 3.74 -12.28 3.27
CA PHE A 258 2.62 -11.86 4.11
C PHE A 258 2.77 -12.46 5.51
N VAL A 259 2.74 -11.60 6.53
CA VAL A 259 2.56 -12.00 7.92
C VAL A 259 1.38 -11.21 8.44
N SER A 260 0.32 -11.87 8.88
CA SER A 260 -0.84 -11.18 9.46
C SER A 260 -1.40 -11.88 10.68
N ASN A 261 -1.93 -11.07 11.59
CA ASN A 261 -2.77 -11.53 12.68
C ASN A 261 -4.22 -11.82 12.26
N PHE A 262 -4.58 -11.52 11.01
CA PHE A 262 -5.96 -11.52 10.51
C PHE A 262 -6.11 -12.31 9.21
N SER A 263 -7.34 -12.78 8.98
CA SER A 263 -7.77 -13.36 7.71
C SER A 263 -8.10 -12.27 6.68
N GLY A 264 -8.09 -12.64 5.39
CA GLY A 264 -8.25 -11.72 4.27
C GLY A 264 -6.97 -10.93 3.96
N MET A 265 -5.85 -11.65 3.73
CA MET A 265 -4.58 -11.07 3.30
C MET A 265 -4.61 -10.67 1.82
N ILE A 266 -5.34 -11.40 0.99
CA ILE A 266 -5.74 -10.96 -0.35
C ILE A 266 -7.26 -11.06 -0.44
N VAL A 267 -7.91 -9.95 -0.80
CA VAL A 267 -9.37 -9.87 -0.86
C VAL A 267 -9.81 -9.25 -2.17
N GLN A 268 -10.57 -10.01 -2.95
CA GLN A 268 -11.34 -9.50 -4.07
C GLN A 268 -12.72 -9.03 -3.54
N GLU A 269 -12.83 -7.74 -3.26
CA GLU A 269 -14.06 -7.12 -2.72
C GLU A 269 -15.20 -7.16 -3.75
N ALA A 270 -14.88 -6.85 -5.00
CA ALA A 270 -15.75 -6.96 -6.15
C ALA A 270 -15.15 -7.93 -7.19
N SER A 271 -15.85 -8.16 -8.30
CA SER A 271 -15.41 -9.11 -9.32
C SER A 271 -14.02 -8.75 -9.85
N CYS A 272 -13.05 -9.64 -9.69
CA CYS A 272 -11.68 -9.50 -10.16
C CYS A 272 -11.29 -10.71 -11.01
N HIS A 273 -10.51 -10.48 -12.06
CA HIS A 273 -10.30 -11.49 -13.10
C HIS A 273 -8.83 -11.68 -13.46
N GLU A 274 -8.50 -12.91 -13.86
CA GLU A 274 -7.24 -13.23 -14.54
C GLU A 274 -6.00 -12.84 -13.71
N HIS A 275 -6.11 -12.85 -12.38
CA HIS A 275 -4.95 -12.61 -11.52
C HIS A 275 -4.01 -13.80 -11.48
N LEU A 276 -2.71 -13.53 -11.37
CA LEU A 276 -1.72 -14.52 -10.99
C LEU A 276 -1.23 -14.26 -9.57
N ILE A 277 -1.62 -15.12 -8.63
CA ILE A 277 -1.19 -15.10 -7.24
C ILE A 277 -0.23 -16.27 -7.04
N SER A 278 1.08 -16.02 -7.18
CA SER A 278 2.06 -17.11 -7.26
C SER A 278 3.37 -16.90 -6.52
N GLY A 279 3.92 -17.97 -5.93
CA GLY A 279 5.24 -17.92 -5.28
C GLY A 279 5.29 -17.00 -4.06
N ASN A 280 4.16 -16.76 -3.39
CA ASN A 280 4.11 -15.96 -2.17
C ASN A 280 4.22 -16.85 -0.92
N HIS A 281 4.68 -16.26 0.18
CA HIS A 281 4.66 -16.89 1.49
C HIS A 281 3.66 -16.19 2.40
N PHE A 282 2.59 -16.89 2.78
CA PHE A 282 1.58 -16.39 3.70
C PHE A 282 1.76 -17.00 5.10
N ARG A 283 1.70 -16.17 6.13
CA ARG A 283 1.75 -16.60 7.53
C ARG A 283 0.64 -15.93 8.31
N ARG A 284 -0.41 -16.69 8.66
CA ARG A 284 -1.47 -16.27 9.59
C ARG A 284 -1.06 -16.70 10.99
N ILE A 285 -0.90 -15.75 11.89
CA ILE A 285 -0.58 -16.00 13.31
C ILE A 285 -1.63 -15.39 14.23
N PHE A 286 -1.69 -15.79 15.49
CA PHE A 286 -2.44 -15.04 16.51
C PHE A 286 -1.62 -13.84 17.02
N GLY A 287 -2.26 -12.73 17.41
CA GLY A 287 -1.59 -11.55 17.96
C GLY A 287 -2.52 -10.43 18.39
N ASP A 288 -1.95 -9.34 18.88
CA ASP A 288 -2.57 -8.28 19.69
C ASP A 288 -3.06 -7.05 18.90
N GLY A 289 -3.23 -7.20 17.59
CA GLY A 289 -3.38 -6.06 16.68
C GLY A 289 -4.73 -5.33 16.69
N GLY A 290 -5.79 -5.85 17.31
CA GLY A 290 -7.16 -5.30 17.25
C GLY A 290 -8.23 -6.38 17.04
N PRO A 291 -9.53 -6.06 17.00
CA PRO A 291 -10.56 -7.05 16.72
C PRO A 291 -10.37 -7.62 15.31
N ALA A 292 -10.70 -8.91 15.12
CA ALA A 292 -10.62 -9.54 13.83
C ALA A 292 -11.58 -8.86 12.83
N ARG A 293 -11.05 -8.30 11.74
CA ARG A 293 -11.86 -7.68 10.67
C ARG A 293 -12.75 -8.71 9.96
N ASN A 294 -12.21 -9.91 9.78
CA ASN A 294 -12.91 -11.06 9.21
C ASN A 294 -12.62 -12.27 10.09
N ASP A 295 -13.56 -13.21 10.13
CA ASP A 295 -13.34 -14.50 10.77
C ASP A 295 -12.37 -15.40 9.97
N ASP A 296 -12.03 -16.57 10.50
CA ASP A 296 -11.14 -17.53 9.85
C ASP A 296 -11.81 -18.35 8.74
N LEU A 297 -13.12 -18.19 8.51
CA LEU A 297 -13.81 -18.78 7.35
C LEU A 297 -13.67 -17.92 6.10
N TYR A 298 -13.37 -16.62 6.28
CA TYR A 298 -13.20 -15.65 5.19
C TYR A 298 -12.05 -15.99 4.23
N GLY A 299 -11.10 -16.83 4.65
CA GLY A 299 -9.92 -17.19 3.87
C GLY A 299 -8.74 -16.27 4.11
N MET A 300 -7.53 -16.82 4.08
CA MET A 300 -6.30 -16.00 3.95
C MET A 300 -6.28 -15.32 2.57
N VAL A 301 -6.76 -16.01 1.54
CA VAL A 301 -7.02 -15.48 0.19
C VAL A 301 -8.48 -15.72 -0.14
N GLN A 302 -9.19 -14.66 -0.56
CA GLN A 302 -10.58 -14.72 -1.00
C GLN A 302 -10.67 -14.28 -2.46
N LEU A 303 -11.17 -15.18 -3.32
CA LEU A 303 -11.41 -14.96 -4.75
C LEU A 303 -12.89 -14.75 -5.03
N ASN A 304 -13.18 -13.68 -5.76
CA ASN A 304 -14.49 -13.28 -6.24
C ASN A 304 -14.33 -12.87 -7.70
N GLY A 305 -14.54 -13.81 -8.61
CA GLY A 305 -14.42 -13.61 -10.05
C GLY A 305 -13.66 -14.72 -10.76
N ASN A 306 -13.53 -14.56 -12.07
CA ASN A 306 -13.16 -15.63 -12.99
C ASN A 306 -11.66 -15.73 -13.28
N ASP A 307 -11.24 -16.94 -13.66
CA ASP A 307 -9.95 -17.22 -14.30
C ASP A 307 -8.72 -16.77 -13.47
N ASN A 308 -8.87 -16.65 -12.14
CA ASN A 308 -7.76 -16.32 -11.25
C ASN A 308 -6.94 -17.59 -10.96
N SER A 309 -5.61 -17.42 -10.88
CA SER A 309 -4.67 -18.49 -10.57
C SER A 309 -4.02 -18.27 -9.21
N VAL A 310 -4.16 -19.23 -8.28
CA VAL A 310 -3.47 -19.28 -6.99
C VAL A 310 -2.52 -20.48 -7.00
N THR A 311 -1.24 -20.25 -7.26
CA THR A 311 -0.29 -21.33 -7.54
C THR A 311 1.02 -21.22 -6.80
N ALA A 312 1.65 -22.35 -6.46
CA ALA A 312 3.01 -22.40 -5.90
C ALA A 312 3.22 -21.49 -4.65
N ASN A 313 2.17 -21.24 -3.87
CA ASN A 313 2.25 -20.47 -2.64
C ASN A 313 2.51 -21.39 -1.44
N THR A 314 3.13 -20.85 -0.39
CA THR A 314 3.18 -21.51 0.93
C THR A 314 2.24 -20.79 1.88
N PHE A 315 1.31 -21.53 2.49
CA PHE A 315 0.40 -21.05 3.51
C PHE A 315 0.75 -21.67 4.85
N SER A 316 1.16 -20.85 5.80
CA SER A 316 1.40 -21.21 7.20
C SER A 316 0.27 -20.65 8.07
N PHE A 317 -0.48 -21.52 8.73
CA PHE A 317 -1.55 -21.13 9.65
C PHE A 317 -1.21 -21.58 11.07
N ASP A 318 -1.00 -20.63 11.98
CA ASP A 318 -0.53 -20.87 13.33
C ASP A 318 -1.35 -20.06 14.34
N VAL A 319 -2.50 -20.62 14.72
CA VAL A 319 -3.50 -19.96 15.58
C VAL A 319 -3.93 -20.95 16.65
N PRO A 320 -3.91 -20.60 17.94
CA PRO A 320 -4.42 -21.48 18.98
C PRO A 320 -5.88 -21.84 18.69
N THR A 321 -6.27 -23.10 18.90
CA THR A 321 -7.63 -23.58 18.62
C THR A 321 -8.72 -22.75 19.31
N ALA A 322 -8.43 -22.24 20.50
CA ALA A 322 -9.34 -21.39 21.27
C ALA A 322 -9.58 -20.00 20.65
N GLU A 323 -8.68 -19.55 19.79
CA GLU A 323 -8.69 -18.23 19.14
C GLU A 323 -9.19 -18.27 17.69
N ILE A 324 -9.64 -19.44 17.23
CA ILE A 324 -10.25 -19.60 15.91
C ILE A 324 -11.66 -19.00 15.95
N LEU A 325 -11.97 -18.18 14.95
CA LEU A 325 -13.28 -17.55 14.80
C LEU A 325 -13.98 -18.06 13.52
N PRO A 326 -15.25 -18.47 13.59
CA PRO A 326 -16.02 -18.75 14.80
C PRO A 326 -15.49 -20.00 15.53
N SER A 327 -15.77 -20.10 16.83
CA SER A 327 -15.29 -21.21 17.67
C SER A 327 -15.69 -22.58 17.09
N GLY A 328 -14.73 -23.51 17.06
CA GLY A 328 -14.92 -24.86 16.51
C GLY A 328 -14.88 -24.95 14.98
N ALA A 329 -14.73 -23.84 14.27
CA ALA A 329 -14.60 -23.86 12.81
C ALA A 329 -13.27 -24.48 12.36
N THR A 330 -13.28 -25.01 11.13
CA THR A 330 -12.05 -25.34 10.39
C THR A 330 -11.66 -24.13 9.53
N PRO A 331 -10.54 -23.45 9.80
CA PRO A 331 -10.11 -22.28 9.05
C PRO A 331 -9.97 -22.53 7.55
N THR A 332 -10.32 -21.51 6.78
CA THR A 332 -10.18 -21.48 5.33
C THR A 332 -8.86 -20.83 4.95
N VAL A 333 -8.09 -21.49 4.08
CA VAL A 333 -6.85 -20.94 3.51
C VAL A 333 -7.17 -20.13 2.26
N VAL A 334 -7.83 -20.76 1.28
CA VAL A 334 -8.31 -20.10 0.07
C VAL A 334 -9.81 -20.32 0.00
N LEU A 335 -10.57 -19.23 -0.06
CA LEU A 335 -11.99 -19.20 -0.34
C LEU A 335 -12.18 -18.78 -1.80
N VAL A 336 -12.76 -19.66 -2.62
CA VAL A 336 -13.33 -19.27 -3.91
C VAL A 336 -14.79 -18.94 -3.64
N LYS A 337 -15.07 -17.67 -3.35
CA LYS A 337 -16.40 -17.18 -2.98
C LYS A 337 -17.36 -17.18 -4.17
N ASP A 338 -16.84 -16.82 -5.34
CA ASP A 338 -17.63 -16.68 -6.56
C ASP A 338 -16.71 -16.76 -7.80
N GLY A 339 -17.31 -17.06 -8.94
CA GLY A 339 -16.67 -17.02 -10.26
C GLY A 339 -16.23 -18.38 -10.80
N ASP A 340 -15.91 -18.36 -12.09
CA ASP A 340 -15.69 -19.54 -12.90
C ASP A 340 -14.22 -19.78 -13.18
N ARG A 341 -13.85 -21.06 -13.36
CA ARG A 341 -12.56 -21.50 -13.92
C ARG A 341 -11.34 -20.99 -13.15
N ASN A 342 -11.49 -20.72 -11.86
CA ASN A 342 -10.34 -20.44 -10.99
C ASN A 342 -9.41 -21.66 -10.92
N PHE A 343 -8.13 -21.43 -10.72
CA PHE A 343 -7.08 -22.44 -10.78
C PHE A 343 -6.20 -22.42 -9.53
N LEU A 344 -6.38 -23.41 -8.66
CA LEU A 344 -5.61 -23.60 -7.43
C LEU A 344 -4.66 -24.78 -7.63
N ALA A 345 -3.35 -24.55 -7.68
CA ALA A 345 -2.41 -25.65 -7.91
C ALA A 345 -1.10 -25.54 -7.14
N THR A 346 -0.58 -26.67 -6.67
CA THR A 346 0.77 -26.76 -6.05
C THR A 346 0.97 -25.82 -4.85
N ASN A 347 -0.09 -25.48 -4.13
CA ASN A 347 0.04 -24.71 -2.90
C ASN A 347 0.36 -25.64 -1.73
N LYS A 348 1.31 -25.23 -0.89
CA LYS A 348 1.70 -25.97 0.30
C LYS A 348 0.95 -25.44 1.52
N LEU A 349 0.22 -26.32 2.19
CA LEU A 349 -0.48 -26.01 3.45
C LEU A 349 0.34 -26.54 4.63
N VAL A 350 0.65 -25.67 5.58
CA VAL A 350 1.29 -25.99 6.86
C VAL A 350 0.46 -25.37 7.96
N ALA A 351 -0.08 -26.16 8.89
CA ALA A 351 -0.95 -25.64 9.93
C ALA A 351 -0.81 -26.40 11.26
N ASN A 352 -1.02 -25.68 12.36
CA ASN A 352 -1.07 -26.27 13.72
C ASN A 352 -2.45 -26.91 14.03
N VAL A 353 -3.45 -26.65 13.19
CA VAL A 353 -4.83 -27.18 13.25
C VAL A 353 -5.27 -27.62 11.86
N PRO A 354 -6.34 -28.42 11.71
CA PRO A 354 -6.92 -28.69 10.40
C PRO A 354 -7.32 -27.40 9.68
N VAL A 355 -7.00 -27.30 8.39
CA VAL A 355 -7.35 -26.17 7.51
C VAL A 355 -7.82 -26.69 6.16
N ARG A 356 -8.49 -25.86 5.37
CA ARG A 356 -9.06 -26.27 4.07
C ARG A 356 -9.08 -25.18 3.01
N HIS A 357 -9.15 -25.58 1.75
CA HIS A 357 -9.70 -24.76 0.68
C HIS A 357 -11.23 -24.93 0.64
N VAL A 358 -11.94 -23.86 0.32
CA VAL A 358 -13.40 -23.87 0.17
C VAL A 358 -13.76 -23.34 -1.20
N LEU A 359 -14.54 -24.12 -1.94
CA LEU A 359 -15.22 -23.68 -3.16
C LEU A 359 -16.69 -23.44 -2.78
N ASP A 360 -17.12 -22.18 -2.81
CA ASP A 360 -18.51 -21.84 -2.49
C ASP A 360 -19.44 -22.21 -3.66
N GLY A 361 -20.73 -22.37 -3.39
CA GLY A 361 -21.72 -22.87 -4.35
C GLY A 361 -21.97 -21.99 -5.56
N ASN A 362 -21.51 -20.73 -5.53
CA ASN A 362 -21.56 -19.81 -6.67
C ASN A 362 -20.36 -19.95 -7.61
N SER A 363 -19.29 -20.65 -7.18
CA SER A 363 -18.14 -20.92 -8.05
C SER A 363 -18.40 -22.12 -8.96
N SER A 364 -17.78 -22.12 -10.14
CA SER A 364 -17.94 -23.22 -11.11
C SER A 364 -16.64 -23.56 -11.81
N ALA A 365 -16.52 -24.79 -12.32
CA ALA A 365 -15.40 -25.28 -13.12
C ALA A 365 -14.00 -25.02 -12.53
N THR A 366 -13.90 -24.83 -11.21
CA THR A 366 -12.64 -24.55 -10.51
C THR A 366 -11.76 -25.80 -10.51
N LYS A 367 -10.46 -25.61 -10.70
CA LYS A 367 -9.47 -26.70 -10.73
C LYS A 367 -8.62 -26.63 -9.48
N VAL A 368 -8.57 -27.72 -8.73
CA VAL A 368 -7.76 -27.85 -7.51
C VAL A 368 -6.79 -29.02 -7.69
N LEU A 369 -5.50 -28.74 -7.92
CA LEU A 369 -4.50 -29.74 -8.30
C LEU A 369 -3.30 -29.72 -7.35
N TRP A 370 -3.08 -30.81 -6.60
CA TRP A 370 -1.96 -30.93 -5.64
C TRP A 370 -1.86 -29.73 -4.68
N SER A 371 -3.02 -29.20 -4.27
CA SER A 371 -3.14 -28.03 -3.39
C SER A 371 -3.78 -28.38 -2.04
N ALA A 372 -4.39 -29.57 -1.94
CA ALA A 372 -5.10 -30.06 -0.75
C ALA A 372 -5.27 -31.58 -0.84
N THR A 373 -5.28 -32.28 0.30
CA THR A 373 -5.85 -33.63 0.40
C THR A 373 -7.38 -33.58 0.31
N THR A 374 -8.04 -34.73 0.18
CA THR A 374 -9.51 -34.80 0.14
C THR A 374 -10.16 -34.18 1.39
N SER A 375 -9.57 -34.35 2.58
CA SER A 375 -10.11 -33.74 3.82
C SER A 375 -9.81 -32.24 3.94
N GLN A 376 -8.91 -31.72 3.12
CA GLN A 376 -8.53 -30.30 3.07
C GLN A 376 -9.28 -29.54 1.96
N LEU A 377 -10.27 -30.16 1.30
CA LEU A 377 -11.11 -29.51 0.32
C LEU A 377 -12.57 -29.64 0.73
N GLN A 378 -13.24 -28.49 0.85
CA GLN A 378 -14.69 -28.43 0.93
C GLN A 378 -15.24 -27.92 -0.40
N ASP A 379 -15.99 -28.79 -1.08
CA ASP A 379 -16.67 -28.44 -2.32
C ASP A 379 -18.17 -28.23 -2.06
N LEU A 380 -18.64 -27.00 -2.28
CA LEU A 380 -20.06 -26.64 -2.22
C LEU A 380 -20.67 -26.41 -3.61
N THR A 381 -19.91 -26.62 -4.69
CA THR A 381 -20.36 -26.45 -6.08
C THR A 381 -21.28 -27.57 -6.56
N GLY A 382 -21.41 -28.65 -5.77
CA GLY A 382 -22.15 -29.85 -6.19
C GLY A 382 -21.37 -30.75 -7.14
N GLY A 383 -20.04 -30.70 -7.10
CA GLY A 383 -19.15 -31.49 -7.96
C GLY A 383 -18.75 -30.80 -9.26
N ASP A 384 -19.07 -29.51 -9.44
CA ASP A 384 -18.62 -28.72 -10.58
C ASP A 384 -17.19 -28.18 -10.37
N MET A 385 -16.27 -29.12 -10.21
CA MET A 385 -14.85 -28.86 -10.05
C MET A 385 -14.01 -30.00 -10.65
N SER A 386 -12.73 -29.74 -10.89
CA SER A 386 -11.74 -30.79 -11.15
C SER A 386 -10.76 -30.86 -10.00
N PHE A 387 -10.68 -32.02 -9.33
CA PHE A 387 -9.83 -32.20 -8.15
C PHE A 387 -8.82 -33.32 -8.36
N VAL A 388 -7.54 -33.00 -8.11
CA VAL A 388 -6.46 -33.98 -7.95
C VAL A 388 -5.84 -33.74 -6.58
N ALA A 389 -6.10 -34.65 -5.66
CA ALA A 389 -5.60 -34.56 -4.29
C ALA A 389 -4.07 -34.57 -4.24
N THR A 390 -3.51 -33.86 -3.26
CA THR A 390 -2.11 -34.04 -2.86
C THR A 390 -1.93 -35.48 -2.34
N PRO A 391 -0.97 -36.26 -2.87
CA PRO A 391 -0.72 -37.64 -2.46
C PRO A 391 -0.35 -37.83 -0.99
#